data_AF-A0A7Y3LJG9-F1
#
_entry.id   AF-A0A7Y3LJG9-F1
#
_cell.length_a   1.000
_cell.length_b   1.000
_cell.length_c   1.000
_cell.angle_alpha   90.00
_cell.angle_beta   90.00
_cell.angle_gamma   90.00
#
_symmetry.space_group_name_H-M   'P 1'
#
loop_
_entity.id
_entity.type
_entity.pdbx_description
1 polymer ?
#
loop_
_entity_poly.entity_id
_entity_poly.type
_entity_poly.pdbx_seq_one_letter_code
_entity_poly.pdbx_strand_id
1 'polypeptide(L)' 'MYPQKSNAGWYPDPSGASQSRYFDGHQWTQHIQQHQLPPFSS' A
#
# COMPACT_ATOMS: atom_id res chain seq x y z
N MET A 1 19.80 9.72 12.92
CA MET A 1 18.73 8.95 12.26
C MET A 1 18.35 9.72 11.00
N TYR A 2 18.74 9.25 9.81
CA TYR A 2 18.17 9.83 8.58
C TYR A 2 16.67 9.51 8.63
N PRO A 3 15.75 10.46 8.40
CA PRO A 3 14.37 10.07 8.12
C PRO A 3 14.46 9.10 6.95
N GLN A 4 14.00 7.88 7.15
CA GLN A 4 13.96 6.90 6.08
C GLN A 4 13.08 7.55 5.02
N LYS A 5 13.72 8.02 3.94
CA LYS A 5 13.02 8.58 2.79
C LYS A 5 12.20 7.42 2.26
N SER A 6 10.94 7.33 2.65
CA SER A 6 10.05 6.30 2.16
C SER A 6 9.89 6.59 0.68
N ASN A 7 10.43 5.72 -0.17
CA ASN A 7 10.28 5.89 -1.60
C ASN A 7 8.80 5.81 -1.96
N ALA A 8 8.38 6.53 -3.00
CA ALA A 8 7.02 6.45 -3.49
C ALA A 8 6.69 5.00 -3.87
N GLY A 9 5.53 4.51 -3.44
CA GLY A 9 5.19 3.10 -3.61
C GLY A 9 3.90 2.69 -2.92
N TRP A 10 3.51 1.43 -3.14
CA TRP A 10 2.37 0.80 -2.50
C TRP A 10 2.80 0.14 -1.20
N TYR A 11 2.08 0.46 -0.13
CA TYR A 11 2.35 -0.07 1.20
C TYR A 11 1.08 -0.69 1.78
N PRO A 12 1.22 -1.77 2.57
CA PRO A 12 0.09 -2.46 3.18
C PRO A 12 -0.61 -1.58 4.22
N ASP A 13 -1.93 -1.66 4.27
CA ASP A 13 -2.69 -1.04 5.34
C ASP A 13 -2.50 -1.84 6.65
N PRO A 14 -1.99 -1.24 7.74
CA PRO A 14 -1.79 -1.93 9.01
C PRO A 14 -3.09 -2.40 9.67
N SER A 15 -4.26 -1.95 9.21
CA SER A 15 -5.57 -2.46 9.66
C SER A 15 -5.89 -3.87 9.18
N GLY A 16 -5.06 -4.48 8.33
CA GLY A 16 -5.25 -5.85 7.86
C GLY A 16 -6.29 -5.98 6.75
N ALA A 17 -6.74 -4.87 6.16
CA ALA A 17 -7.54 -4.91 4.95
C ALA A 17 -6.72 -5.47 3.78
N SER A 18 -7.35 -6.22 2.87
CA SER A 18 -6.76 -6.72 1.62
C SER A 18 -6.49 -5.60 0.61
N GLN A 19 -5.93 -4.48 1.08
CA GLN A 19 -5.76 -3.23 0.36
C GLN A 19 -4.39 -2.65 0.64
N SER A 20 -3.82 -1.98 -0.35
CA SER A 20 -2.63 -1.16 -0.19
C SER A 20 -2.94 0.26 -0.61
N ARG A 21 -2.33 1.21 0.10
CA ARG A 21 -2.45 2.63 -0.23
C ARG A 21 -1.13 3.12 -0.86
N TYR A 22 -1.22 4.06 -1.79
CA TYR A 22 -0.03 4.64 -2.40
C TYR A 22 0.50 5.79 -1.54
N PHE A 23 1.78 5.72 -1.19
CA PHE A 23 2.54 6.81 -0.57
C PHE A 23 3.40 7.46 -1.66
N ASP A 24 3.37 8.79 -1.77
CA ASP A 24 4.08 9.51 -2.84
C ASP A 24 5.53 9.91 -2.48
N GLY A 25 5.98 9.57 -1.27
CA GLY A 25 7.26 10.00 -0.72
C GLY A 25 7.16 11.11 0.32
N HIS A 26 6.01 11.76 0.41
CA HIS A 26 5.72 12.86 1.33
C HIS A 26 4.45 12.60 2.16
N GLN A 27 3.40 12.04 1.54
CA GLN A 27 2.10 11.75 2.15
C GLN A 27 1.40 10.56 1.50
N TRP A 28 0.40 10.03 2.21
CA TRP A 28 -0.51 9.03 1.68
C TRP A 28 -1.53 9.67 0.74
N THR A 29 -1.69 9.09 -0.45
CA THR A 29 -2.69 9.55 -1.43
C THR A 29 -4.04 8.86 -1.23
N GLN A 30 -5.04 9.22 -2.03
CA GLN A 30 -6.33 8.53 -2.07
C GLN A 30 -6.32 7.26 -2.93
N HIS A 31 -5.22 6.99 -3.65
CA HIS A 31 -5.11 5.78 -4.45
C HIS A 31 -4.99 4.57 -3.54
N ILE A 32 -5.96 3.68 -3.66
CA ILE A 32 -6.03 2.38 -3.00
C ILE A 32 -6.10 1.30 -4.08
N GLN A 33 -5.30 0.25 -3.92
CA GLN A 33 -5.45 -0.97 -4.71
C GLN A 33 -5.94 -2.08 -3.81
N GLN A 34 -6.98 -2.79 -4.25
CA GLN A 34 -7.33 -4.05 -3.64
C GLN A 34 -6.31 -5.08 -4.13
N HIS A 35 -5.66 -5.78 -3.21
CA HIS A 35 -5.03 -7.03 -3.58
C HIS A 35 -6.17 -7.99 -3.91
N GLN A 36 -6.52 -8.08 -5.18
CA GLN A 36 -7.35 -9.17 -5.66
C GLN A 36 -6.58 -10.45 -5.30
N LEU A 37 -6.98 -11.12 -4.22
CA LEU A 37 -6.68 -12.52 -4.06
C LEU A 37 -7.09 -13.16 -5.39
N PRO A 38 -6.20 -13.83 -6.13
CA PRO A 38 -6.61 -14.52 -7.33
C PRO A 38 -7.81 -15.38 -6.93
N PRO A 39 -8.91 -15.41 -7.72
CA PRO A 39 -10.01 -16.32 -7.44
C PRO A 39 -9.35 -17.69 -7.26
N PHE A 40 -9.57 -18.30 -6.08
CA PHE A 40 -9.05 -19.63 -5.76
C PHE A 40 -9.24 -20.48 -7.00
N SER A 41 -8.14 -20.80 -7.68
CA SER A 41 -8.20 -21.66 -8.85
C SER A 41 -8.60 -23.02 -8.29
N SER A 42 -9.79 -23.45 -8.68
CA SER A 42 -10.46 -24.66 -8.19
C SER A 42 -9.62 -25.92 -8.36
#